data_AF-A0A933H7C6-F1
#
_entry.id   AF-A0A933H7C6-F1
#
_cell.length_a   1.000
_cell.length_b   1.000
_cell.length_c   1.000
_cell.angle_alpha   90.00
_cell.angle_beta   90.00
_cell.angle_gamma   90.00
#
_symmetry.space_group_name_H-M   'P 1'
#
loop_
_entity.id
_entity.type
_entity.pdbx_description
1 polymer ?
#
loop_
_entity_poly.entity_id
_entity_poly.type
_entity_poly.pdbx_seq_one_letter_code
_entity_poly.pdbx_strand_id
1 'polypeptide(L)'
;MKLEPSSIQLRFVPLEQMLLHEEDDPLRVKRLMHALKSDGRLRNPPIVAEHEGCYIVLDGATRTTALREMEYRDALVQVVDYYGETIKVSTWHHVLVGMPQNYLLSCLADVDDITLQPVDPGTAKRMLDAREIACCVVMRNGQQFAVLCSDNNVERARLLCELVAVYRGKAEVHRTIEVDLPTLIGEYPELSAVIVFPPFTPDEIIQVAVNGAKMPMGITRHLVSGRALGLDVPLDMLGATQSLESKNEWLREQIGKRLQTNKIRLYQEPVFIFDE
;
A
#
# COMPACT_ATOMS: atom_id res chain seq x y z
N MET A 1 5.51 -19.61 13.86
CA MET A 1 6.48 -18.82 14.64
C MET A 1 5.77 -18.14 15.82
N LYS A 2 6.35 -18.11 17.02
CA LYS A 2 5.76 -17.40 18.16
C LYS A 2 6.23 -15.94 18.12
N LEU A 3 5.34 -15.02 17.79
CA LEU A 3 5.62 -13.59 17.88
C LEU A 3 5.73 -13.20 19.35
N GLU A 4 6.79 -12.50 19.70
CA GLU A 4 7.00 -11.98 21.06
C GLU A 4 7.00 -10.46 20.98
N PRO A 5 6.44 -9.72 21.95
CA PRO A 5 6.45 -8.26 21.93
C PRO A 5 7.85 -7.63 21.76
N SER A 6 8.89 -8.32 22.23
CA SER A 6 10.29 -7.92 22.07
C SER A 6 10.82 -8.04 20.64
N SER A 7 10.14 -8.76 19.73
CA SER A 7 10.54 -8.88 18.33
C SER A 7 10.06 -7.70 17.48
N ILE A 8 9.19 -6.83 18.00
CA ILE A 8 8.73 -5.64 17.29
C ILE A 8 9.85 -4.60 17.27
N GLN A 9 10.34 -4.28 16.08
CA GLN A 9 11.38 -3.28 15.87
C GLN A 9 10.74 -1.91 15.64
N LEU A 10 10.82 -1.02 16.62
CA LEU A 10 10.38 0.36 16.51
C LEU A 10 11.58 1.30 16.55
N ARG A 11 11.61 2.28 15.66
CA ARG A 11 12.73 3.23 15.56
C ARG A 11 12.26 4.58 15.02
N PHE A 12 12.86 5.66 15.50
CA PHE A 12 12.84 6.95 14.82
C PHE A 12 13.86 6.97 13.69
N VAL A 13 13.43 7.38 12.50
CA VAL A 13 14.25 7.48 11.28
C VAL A 13 14.06 8.84 10.63
N PRO A 14 15.04 9.36 9.85
CA PRO A 14 14.85 10.57 9.05
C PRO A 14 13.73 10.38 8.04
N LEU A 15 12.79 11.33 7.96
CA LEU A 15 11.70 11.30 6.98
C LEU A 15 12.19 11.39 5.53
N GLU A 16 13.35 12.02 5.32
CA GLU A 16 14.02 12.13 4.02
C GLU A 16 14.53 10.78 3.50
N GLN A 17 14.84 9.82 4.39
CA GLN A 17 15.30 8.47 4.01
C GLN A 17 14.15 7.50 3.76
N MET A 18 12.92 7.90 4.03
CA MET A 18 11.75 7.07 3.75
C MET A 18 11.42 7.14 2.25
N LEU A 19 11.20 6.03 1.58
CA LEU A 19 10.87 5.99 0.15
C LEU A 19 9.46 5.42 -0.02
N LEU A 20 8.59 6.16 -0.69
CA LEU A 20 7.25 5.70 -1.03
C LEU A 20 7.32 4.89 -2.33
N HIS A 21 6.58 3.79 -2.44
CA HIS A 21 6.38 3.07 -3.71
C HIS A 21 4.98 3.27 -4.30
N GLU A 22 4.03 3.83 -3.54
CA GLU A 22 2.67 4.12 -4.02
C GLU A 22 2.41 5.64 -4.13
N GLU A 23 1.58 6.03 -5.09
CA GLU A 23 0.97 7.36 -5.14
C GLU A 23 0.19 7.67 -3.86
N ASP A 24 0.11 8.95 -3.51
CA ASP A 24 -0.73 9.41 -2.42
C ASP A 24 -2.10 9.93 -2.92
N ASP A 25 -3.00 10.13 -1.96
CA ASP A 25 -4.28 10.78 -2.17
C ASP A 25 -4.27 12.10 -1.40
N PRO A 26 -4.15 13.25 -2.09
CA PRO A 26 -4.06 14.56 -1.45
C PRO A 26 -5.23 14.88 -0.51
N LEU A 27 -6.44 14.36 -0.77
CA LEU A 27 -7.58 14.55 0.12
C LEU A 27 -7.42 13.73 1.40
N ARG A 28 -6.93 12.49 1.31
CA ARG A 28 -6.61 11.67 2.49
C ARG A 28 -5.48 12.28 3.29
N VAL A 29 -4.44 12.80 2.63
CA VAL A 29 -3.31 13.48 3.28
C VAL A 29 -3.81 14.69 4.07
N LYS A 30 -4.57 15.59 3.44
CA LYS A 30 -5.13 16.78 4.11
C LYS A 30 -6.01 16.44 5.32
N ARG A 31 -6.90 15.45 5.19
CA ARG A 31 -7.73 14.99 6.32
C ARG A 31 -6.88 14.47 7.47
N LEU A 32 -5.87 13.66 7.16
CA LEU A 32 -4.97 13.10 8.17
C LEU A 32 -4.14 14.19 8.86
N MET A 33 -3.63 15.18 8.13
CA MET A 33 -2.92 16.31 8.73
C MET A 33 -3.80 17.06 9.74
N HIS A 34 -5.09 17.26 9.43
CA HIS A 34 -6.02 17.90 10.36
C HIS A 34 -6.21 17.04 11.63
N ALA A 35 -6.44 15.73 11.47
CA ALA A 35 -6.57 14.81 12.60
C ALA A 35 -5.31 14.78 13.48
N LEU A 36 -4.12 14.67 12.87
CA LEU A 36 -2.84 14.69 13.58
C LEU A 36 -2.65 15.99 14.39
N LYS A 37 -2.98 17.15 13.83
CA LYS A 37 -2.91 18.44 14.54
C LYS A 37 -3.88 18.50 15.72
N SER A 38 -5.09 17.95 15.56
CA SER A 38 -6.10 17.91 16.62
C SER A 38 -5.68 16.98 17.76
N ASP A 39 -5.21 15.78 17.42
CA ASP A 39 -4.91 14.74 18.40
C ASP A 39 -3.55 14.94 19.10
N GLY A 40 -2.62 15.64 18.43
CA GLY A 40 -1.26 15.89 18.91
C GLY A 40 -0.42 14.61 19.03
N ARG A 41 -0.88 13.50 18.44
CA ARG A 41 -0.26 12.17 18.60
C ARG A 41 -0.24 11.38 17.29
N LEU A 42 0.83 10.64 17.08
CA LEU A 42 0.92 9.57 16.09
C LEU A 42 0.48 8.25 16.73
N ARG A 43 -0.75 7.83 16.45
CA ARG A 43 -1.35 6.61 17.01
C ARG A 43 -0.66 5.33 16.53
N ASN A 44 -0.54 5.19 15.21
CA ASN A 44 0.03 4.00 14.55
C ASN A 44 1.21 4.42 13.66
N PRO A 45 2.44 3.90 13.89
CA PRO A 45 3.60 4.24 13.07
C PRO A 45 3.47 3.65 11.65
N PRO A 46 4.03 4.29 10.61
CA PRO A 46 4.24 3.64 9.32
C PRO A 46 5.07 2.37 9.47
N ILE A 47 4.80 1.36 8.63
CA ILE A 47 5.59 0.13 8.57
C ILE A 47 6.53 0.24 7.38
N VAL A 48 7.81 -0.07 7.62
CA VAL A 48 8.87 0.08 6.62
C VAL A 48 9.75 -1.16 6.54
N ALA A 49 10.35 -1.38 5.38
CA ALA A 49 11.51 -2.26 5.22
C ALA A 49 12.77 -1.41 5.06
N GLU A 50 13.84 -1.78 5.76
CA GLU A 50 15.16 -1.14 5.59
C GLU A 50 15.86 -1.74 4.36
N HIS A 51 16.40 -0.89 3.49
CA HIS A 51 17.14 -1.27 2.29
C HIS A 51 18.25 -0.25 2.03
N GLU A 52 19.51 -0.68 2.10
CA GLU A 52 20.70 0.15 1.81
C GLU A 52 20.70 1.54 2.48
N GLY A 53 20.26 1.63 3.74
CA GLY A 53 20.19 2.88 4.50
C GLY A 53 18.96 3.75 4.22
N CYS A 54 18.06 3.30 3.34
CA CYS A 54 16.74 3.88 3.11
C CYS A 54 15.63 3.01 3.74
N TYR A 55 14.42 3.57 3.85
CA TYR A 55 13.26 2.92 4.47
C TYR A 55 12.08 2.88 3.48
N ILE A 56 11.82 1.73 2.86
CA ILE A 56 10.72 1.55 1.92
C ILE A 56 9.40 1.46 2.71
N VAL A 57 8.48 2.38 2.45
CA VAL A 57 7.22 2.48 3.19
C VAL A 57 6.21 1.46 2.68
N LEU A 58 6.01 0.38 3.45
CA LEU A 58 5.11 -0.72 3.08
C LEU A 58 3.66 -0.46 3.49
N ASP A 59 3.45 0.28 4.56
CA ASP A 59 2.13 0.68 5.06
C ASP A 59 2.22 2.07 5.69
N GLY A 60 1.27 2.94 5.36
CA GLY A 60 1.23 4.30 5.89
C GLY A 60 1.76 5.38 4.95
N ALA A 61 1.67 5.20 3.62
CA ALA A 61 2.00 6.23 2.64
C ALA A 61 1.38 7.60 2.98
N THR A 62 0.08 7.65 3.26
CA THR A 62 -0.62 8.88 3.69
C THR A 62 -0.03 9.49 4.96
N ARG A 63 0.36 8.67 5.96
CA ARG A 63 1.00 9.13 7.20
C ARG A 63 2.37 9.74 6.93
N THR A 64 3.19 9.06 6.13
CA THR A 64 4.51 9.57 5.74
C THR A 64 4.40 10.88 4.96
N THR A 65 3.51 10.97 3.98
CA THR A 65 3.30 12.21 3.21
C THR A 65 2.79 13.34 4.10
N ALA A 66 1.81 13.08 4.97
CA ALA A 66 1.31 14.08 5.92
C ALA A 66 2.42 14.61 6.85
N LEU A 67 3.28 13.73 7.39
CA LEU A 67 4.39 14.16 8.24
C LEU A 67 5.41 15.02 7.47
N ARG A 68 5.66 14.71 6.20
CA ARG A 68 6.52 15.55 5.34
C ARG A 68 5.93 16.92 5.06
N GLU A 69 4.66 16.99 4.70
CA GLU A 69 3.96 18.26 4.45
C GLU A 69 3.81 19.11 5.72
N MET A 70 3.85 18.47 6.89
CA MET A 70 3.91 19.14 8.19
C MET A 70 5.34 19.48 8.64
N GLU A 71 6.34 19.29 7.76
CA GLU A 71 7.75 19.66 7.98
C GLU A 71 8.42 18.95 9.17
N TYR A 72 7.95 17.74 9.53
CA TYR A 72 8.67 16.93 10.51
C TYR A 72 9.98 16.42 9.92
N ARG A 73 11.04 16.43 10.74
CA ARG A 73 12.36 15.89 10.37
C ARG A 73 12.42 14.37 10.45
N ASP A 74 11.83 13.80 11.49
CA ASP A 74 11.92 12.36 11.79
C ASP A 74 10.52 11.75 11.92
N ALA A 75 10.41 10.45 11.64
CA ALA A 75 9.20 9.67 11.88
C ALA A 75 9.51 8.45 12.75
N LEU A 76 8.58 8.11 13.63
CA LEU A 76 8.57 6.80 14.28
C LEU A 76 8.00 5.77 13.30
N VAL A 77 8.76 4.71 13.04
CA VAL A 77 8.38 3.62 12.14
C VAL A 77 8.47 2.28 12.86
N GLN A 78 7.70 1.30 12.35
CA GLN A 78 7.94 -0.11 12.62
C GLN A 78 8.77 -0.68 11.47
N VAL A 79 9.96 -1.19 11.77
CA VAL A 79 10.82 -1.86 10.79
C VAL A 79 10.47 -3.34 10.75
N VAL A 80 10.33 -3.89 9.55
CA VAL A 80 10.13 -5.32 9.32
C VAL A 80 11.19 -5.87 8.37
N ASP A 81 11.55 -7.14 8.57
CA ASP A 81 12.32 -7.87 7.57
C ASP A 81 11.40 -8.20 6.39
N TYR A 82 11.67 -7.59 5.23
CA TYR A 82 10.77 -7.69 4.08
C TYR A 82 10.76 -9.10 3.46
N TYR A 83 11.82 -9.87 3.67
CA TYR A 83 11.95 -11.25 3.20
C TYR A 83 11.62 -12.26 4.31
N GLY A 84 11.26 -11.78 5.50
CA GLY A 84 10.92 -12.60 6.66
C GLY A 84 9.49 -13.13 6.64
N GLU A 85 9.23 -14.16 7.45
CA GLU A 85 7.92 -14.84 7.51
C GLU A 85 6.78 -13.97 8.07
N THR A 86 7.10 -12.85 8.72
CA THR A 86 6.10 -11.96 9.34
C THR A 86 5.36 -11.09 8.34
N ILE A 87 5.82 -11.03 7.09
CA ILE A 87 5.21 -10.23 6.06
C ILE A 87 4.93 -11.05 4.80
N LYS A 88 3.76 -10.82 4.21
CA LYS A 88 3.39 -11.41 2.92
C LYS A 88 2.88 -10.32 2.01
N VAL A 89 3.46 -10.24 0.81
CA VAL A 89 2.96 -9.34 -0.24
C VAL A 89 1.83 -10.06 -0.97
N SER A 90 0.74 -9.35 -1.16
CA SER A 90 -0.45 -9.73 -1.92
C SER A 90 -0.86 -8.55 -2.79
N THR A 91 -1.85 -8.76 -3.64
CA THR A 91 -2.32 -7.77 -4.60
C THR A 91 -3.80 -7.53 -4.39
N TRP A 92 -4.22 -6.27 -4.41
CA TRP A 92 -5.63 -5.91 -4.53
C TRP A 92 -5.97 -5.79 -6.01
N HIS A 93 -7.09 -6.38 -6.41
CA HIS A 93 -7.71 -6.18 -7.71
C HIS A 93 -8.81 -5.12 -7.58
N HIS A 94 -9.07 -4.39 -8.66
CA HIS A 94 -10.09 -3.34 -8.64
C HIS A 94 -11.38 -3.82 -9.28
N VAL A 95 -12.47 -3.77 -8.54
CA VAL A 95 -13.82 -3.96 -9.07
C VAL A 95 -14.36 -2.57 -9.41
N LEU A 96 -14.65 -2.35 -10.69
CA LEU A 96 -15.19 -1.09 -11.20
C LEU A 96 -16.71 -1.19 -11.31
N VAL A 97 -17.41 -0.24 -10.71
CA VAL A 97 -18.87 -0.17 -10.67
C VAL A 97 -19.33 1.16 -11.28
N GLY A 98 -20.42 1.10 -12.06
CA GLY A 98 -21.08 2.29 -12.61
C GLY A 98 -20.40 2.95 -13.83
N MET A 99 -19.46 2.28 -14.51
CA MET A 99 -18.78 2.81 -15.71
C MET A 99 -19.04 1.93 -16.94
N PRO A 100 -19.81 2.37 -17.94
CA PRO A 100 -20.18 1.52 -19.08
C PRO A 100 -18.99 0.87 -19.80
N GLN A 101 -19.12 -0.41 -20.14
CA GLN A 101 -18.04 -1.22 -20.76
C GLN A 101 -17.39 -0.56 -21.98
N ASN A 102 -18.21 -0.07 -22.92
CA ASN A 102 -17.68 0.57 -24.12
C ASN A 102 -16.93 1.87 -23.82
N TYR A 103 -17.37 2.61 -22.80
CA TYR A 103 -16.72 3.85 -22.37
C TYR A 103 -15.40 3.57 -21.65
N LEU A 104 -15.32 2.53 -20.83
CA LEU A 104 -14.06 2.10 -20.22
C LEU A 104 -13.04 1.69 -21.29
N LEU A 105 -13.44 0.84 -22.24
CA LEU A 105 -12.55 0.38 -23.31
C LEU A 105 -12.08 1.52 -24.21
N SER A 106 -12.97 2.47 -24.56
CA SER A 106 -12.56 3.64 -25.34
C SER A 106 -11.56 4.50 -24.57
N CYS A 107 -11.83 4.81 -23.29
CA CYS A 107 -10.91 5.61 -22.49
C CYS A 107 -9.54 4.94 -22.28
N LEU A 108 -9.50 3.60 -22.18
CA LEU A 108 -8.24 2.86 -22.07
C LEU A 108 -7.48 2.86 -23.40
N ALA A 109 -8.17 2.74 -24.53
CA ALA A 109 -7.56 2.77 -25.86
C ALA A 109 -7.06 4.17 -26.27
N ASP A 110 -7.59 5.22 -25.66
CA ASP A 110 -7.18 6.62 -25.89
C ASP A 110 -5.88 6.99 -25.13
N VAL A 111 -5.33 6.10 -24.30
CA VAL A 111 -4.03 6.31 -23.63
C VAL A 111 -2.92 5.75 -24.52
N ASP A 112 -2.03 6.62 -25.00
CA ASP A 112 -0.99 6.29 -25.98
C ASP A 112 -0.13 5.06 -25.61
N ASP A 113 0.17 4.88 -24.33
CA ASP A 113 1.03 3.80 -23.83
C ASP A 113 0.27 2.50 -23.50
N ILE A 114 -1.07 2.49 -23.58
CA ILE A 114 -1.90 1.32 -23.29
C ILE A 114 -2.22 0.58 -24.59
N THR A 115 -1.73 -0.64 -24.71
CA THR A 115 -2.16 -1.58 -25.77
C THR A 115 -3.04 -2.67 -25.19
N LEU A 116 -4.31 -2.72 -25.62
CA LEU A 116 -5.26 -3.76 -25.25
C LEU A 116 -5.25 -4.90 -26.28
N GLN A 117 -5.04 -6.13 -25.79
CA GLN A 117 -5.12 -7.34 -26.60
C GLN A 117 -6.22 -8.27 -26.07
N PRO A 118 -7.24 -8.63 -26.88
CA PRO A 118 -8.21 -9.65 -26.50
C PRO A 118 -7.51 -10.98 -26.19
N VAL A 119 -7.89 -11.62 -25.10
CA VAL A 119 -7.22 -12.84 -24.61
C VAL A 119 -8.24 -13.79 -23.98
N ASP A 120 -7.98 -15.10 -24.04
CA ASP A 120 -8.80 -16.08 -23.33
C ASP A 120 -8.41 -16.16 -21.83
N PRO A 121 -9.31 -16.59 -20.93
CA PRO A 121 -9.04 -16.62 -19.49
C PRO A 121 -7.81 -17.43 -19.08
N GLY A 122 -7.55 -18.55 -19.76
CA GLY A 122 -6.41 -19.43 -19.43
C GLY A 122 -5.08 -18.78 -19.80
N THR A 123 -5.03 -18.12 -20.96
CA THR A 123 -3.85 -17.37 -21.39
C THR A 123 -3.64 -16.12 -20.55
N ALA A 124 -4.69 -15.36 -20.23
CA ALA A 124 -4.59 -14.17 -19.38
C ALA A 124 -3.97 -14.50 -18.00
N LYS A 125 -4.42 -15.60 -17.38
CA LYS A 125 -3.87 -16.07 -16.11
C LYS A 125 -2.38 -16.41 -16.23
N ARG A 126 -1.99 -17.16 -17.27
CA ARG A 126 -0.56 -17.49 -17.50
C ARG A 126 0.29 -16.24 -17.69
N MET A 127 -0.19 -15.26 -18.46
CA MET A 127 0.52 -14.00 -18.69
C MET A 127 0.64 -13.16 -17.41
N LEU A 128 -0.38 -13.16 -16.54
CA LEU A 128 -0.31 -12.51 -15.21
C LEU A 128 0.71 -13.19 -14.30
N ASP A 129 0.67 -14.53 -14.22
CA ASP A 129 1.59 -15.33 -13.39
C ASP A 129 3.04 -15.20 -13.86
N ALA A 130 3.25 -15.19 -15.19
CA ALA A 130 4.54 -14.97 -15.83
C ALA A 130 4.95 -13.49 -15.91
N ARG A 131 4.04 -12.57 -15.54
CA ARG A 131 4.23 -11.11 -15.56
C ARG A 131 4.56 -10.54 -16.93
N GLU A 132 4.00 -11.13 -18.00
CA GLU A 132 4.15 -10.65 -19.37
C GLU A 132 3.24 -9.45 -19.68
N ILE A 133 2.28 -9.15 -18.79
CA ILE A 133 1.31 -8.05 -18.94
C ILE A 133 1.27 -7.18 -17.69
N ALA A 134 0.86 -5.92 -17.85
CA ALA A 134 0.68 -4.99 -16.74
C ALA A 134 -0.52 -5.39 -15.88
N CYS A 135 -1.64 -5.72 -16.51
CA CYS A 135 -2.83 -6.27 -15.88
C CYS A 135 -3.76 -6.93 -16.91
N CYS A 136 -4.80 -7.60 -16.43
CA CYS A 136 -5.91 -8.09 -17.24
C CYS A 136 -7.19 -7.32 -16.88
N VAL A 137 -7.93 -6.86 -17.89
CA VAL A 137 -9.26 -6.26 -17.74
C VAL A 137 -10.31 -7.35 -18.00
N VAL A 138 -11.03 -7.76 -16.97
CA VAL A 138 -12.11 -8.76 -17.05
C VAL A 138 -13.45 -8.04 -17.07
N MET A 139 -14.12 -8.00 -18.21
CA MET A 139 -15.41 -7.33 -18.36
C MET A 139 -16.53 -8.14 -17.72
N ARG A 140 -17.64 -7.47 -17.36
CA ARG A 140 -18.83 -8.13 -16.80
C ARG A 140 -19.35 -9.29 -17.66
N ASN A 141 -19.27 -9.17 -18.98
CA ASN A 141 -19.72 -10.20 -19.92
C ASN A 141 -18.72 -11.36 -20.10
N GLY A 142 -17.61 -11.37 -19.36
CA GLY A 142 -16.57 -12.40 -19.42
C GLY A 142 -15.49 -12.18 -20.47
N GLN A 143 -15.59 -11.15 -21.32
CA GLN A 143 -14.50 -10.79 -22.23
C GLN A 143 -13.28 -10.30 -21.44
N GLN A 144 -12.08 -10.71 -21.87
CA GLN A 144 -10.84 -10.33 -21.21
C GLN A 144 -9.89 -9.63 -22.19
N PHE A 145 -9.18 -8.63 -21.67
CA PHE A 145 -8.17 -7.88 -22.40
C PHE A 145 -6.88 -7.83 -21.59
N ALA A 146 -5.80 -8.31 -22.17
CA ALA A 146 -4.46 -8.12 -21.65
C ALA A 146 -4.00 -6.69 -21.92
N VAL A 147 -3.42 -6.04 -20.92
CA VAL A 147 -2.73 -4.76 -21.07
C VAL A 147 -1.25 -5.04 -21.23
N LEU A 148 -0.75 -4.92 -22.46
CA LEU A 148 0.65 -5.20 -22.77
C LEU A 148 1.55 -4.16 -22.10
N CYS A 149 2.73 -4.59 -21.65
CA CYS A 149 3.72 -3.70 -21.05
C CYS A 149 5.14 -4.10 -21.46
N SER A 150 6.09 -3.21 -21.21
CA SER A 150 7.51 -3.54 -21.33
C SER A 150 8.01 -4.39 -20.15
N ASP A 151 9.21 -4.96 -20.31
CA ASP A 151 9.90 -5.74 -19.27
C ASP A 151 10.54 -4.88 -18.16
N ASN A 152 10.32 -3.55 -18.17
CA ASN A 152 10.87 -2.64 -17.17
C ASN A 152 9.84 -2.32 -16.06
N ASN A 153 10.20 -2.61 -14.81
CA ASN A 153 9.33 -2.39 -13.64
C ASN A 153 8.93 -0.92 -13.42
N VAL A 154 9.80 0.04 -13.74
CA VAL A 154 9.50 1.48 -13.60
C VAL A 154 8.47 1.92 -14.64
N GLU A 155 8.68 1.54 -15.90
CA GLU A 155 7.71 1.83 -16.97
C GLU A 155 6.38 1.12 -16.74
N ARG A 156 6.41 -0.12 -16.25
CA ARG A 156 5.21 -0.84 -15.84
C ARG A 156 4.46 -0.10 -14.73
N ALA A 157 5.16 0.39 -13.72
CA ALA A 157 4.54 1.17 -12.64
C ALA A 157 3.87 2.45 -13.18
N ARG A 158 4.54 3.17 -14.09
CA ARG A 158 3.99 4.34 -14.78
C ARG A 158 2.73 4.00 -15.59
N LEU A 159 2.78 2.94 -16.39
CA LEU A 159 1.65 2.45 -17.18
C LEU A 159 0.46 2.09 -16.29
N LEU A 160 0.71 1.46 -15.14
CA LEU A 160 -0.32 1.16 -14.16
C LEU A 160 -0.95 2.45 -13.60
N CYS A 161 -0.16 3.48 -13.29
CA CYS A 161 -0.69 4.78 -12.85
C CYS A 161 -1.63 5.40 -13.89
N GLU A 162 -1.23 5.40 -15.16
CA GLU A 162 -2.06 5.90 -16.27
C GLU A 162 -3.35 5.10 -16.41
N LEU A 163 -3.26 3.77 -16.35
CA LEU A 163 -4.42 2.89 -16.40
C LEU A 163 -5.38 3.14 -15.24
N VAL A 164 -4.89 3.28 -14.00
CA VAL A 164 -5.75 3.56 -12.84
C VAL A 164 -6.37 4.95 -12.94
N ALA A 165 -5.63 5.95 -13.44
CA ALA A 165 -6.13 7.29 -13.65
C ALA A 165 -7.32 7.36 -14.64
N VAL A 166 -7.44 6.40 -15.56
CA VAL A 166 -8.57 6.35 -16.51
C VAL A 166 -9.92 6.27 -15.78
N TYR A 167 -10.03 5.43 -14.75
CA TYR A 167 -11.28 5.20 -14.03
C TYR A 167 -11.34 5.83 -12.64
N ARG A 168 -10.20 6.26 -12.07
CA ARG A 168 -10.17 6.98 -10.78
C ARG A 168 -11.05 8.23 -10.84
N GLY A 169 -12.03 8.31 -9.95
CA GLY A 169 -12.99 9.42 -9.88
C GLY A 169 -14.08 9.41 -10.96
N LYS A 170 -14.07 8.43 -11.88
CA LYS A 170 -15.12 8.23 -12.89
C LYS A 170 -15.95 6.96 -12.66
N ALA A 171 -15.36 5.97 -12.00
CA ALA A 171 -16.03 4.76 -11.53
C ALA A 171 -15.99 4.69 -10.00
N GLU A 172 -16.94 3.99 -9.40
CA GLU A 172 -16.79 3.51 -8.04
C GLU A 172 -15.82 2.32 -8.05
N VAL A 173 -14.81 2.36 -7.18
CA VAL A 173 -13.72 1.37 -7.15
C VAL A 173 -13.73 0.64 -5.81
N HIS A 174 -14.03 -0.66 -5.86
CA HIS A 174 -13.86 -1.56 -4.72
C HIS A 174 -12.60 -2.41 -4.89
N ARG A 175 -12.09 -2.96 -3.78
CA ARG A 175 -10.92 -3.84 -3.79
C ARG A 175 -11.33 -5.27 -3.48
N THR A 176 -10.82 -6.22 -4.24
CA THR A 176 -10.99 -7.66 -4.00
C THR A 176 -9.66 -8.40 -4.05
N ILE A 177 -9.57 -9.53 -3.37
CA ILE A 177 -8.44 -10.47 -3.45
C ILE A 177 -8.75 -11.57 -4.46
N GLU A 178 -10.00 -12.05 -4.47
CA GLU A 178 -10.43 -13.14 -5.33
C GLU A 178 -11.18 -12.60 -6.54
N VAL A 179 -10.91 -13.18 -7.70
CA VAL A 179 -11.55 -12.84 -8.97
C VAL A 179 -12.46 -13.99 -9.37
N ASP A 180 -13.61 -14.08 -8.71
CA ASP A 180 -14.72 -14.92 -9.13
C ASP A 180 -15.85 -14.04 -9.67
N LEU A 181 -15.94 -13.95 -11.00
CA LEU A 181 -16.87 -13.03 -11.67
C LEU A 181 -18.35 -13.27 -11.28
N PRO A 182 -18.86 -14.51 -11.17
CA PRO A 182 -20.23 -14.75 -10.71
C PRO A 182 -20.51 -14.22 -9.30
N THR A 183 -19.61 -14.48 -8.34
CA THR A 183 -19.74 -13.97 -6.97
C THR A 183 -19.69 -12.44 -6.95
N LEU A 184 -18.72 -11.84 -7.65
CA LEU A 184 -18.58 -10.39 -7.73
C LEU A 184 -19.79 -9.72 -8.40
N ILE A 185 -20.41 -10.34 -9.40
CA ILE A 185 -21.66 -9.83 -10.00
C ILE A 185 -22.82 -9.86 -8.99
N GLY A 186 -22.87 -10.88 -8.13
CA GLY A 186 -23.86 -10.98 -7.06
C GLY A 186 -23.69 -9.91 -5.98
N GLU A 187 -22.44 -9.60 -5.62
CA GLU A 187 -22.11 -8.55 -4.64
C GLU A 187 -22.26 -7.13 -5.21
N TYR A 188 -21.90 -6.93 -6.49
CA TYR A 188 -21.90 -5.65 -7.17
C TYR A 188 -22.78 -5.72 -8.44
N PRO A 189 -24.10 -5.47 -8.32
CA PRO A 189 -25.03 -5.59 -9.45
C PRO A 189 -24.68 -4.70 -10.65
N GLU A 190 -24.03 -3.56 -10.44
CA GLU A 190 -23.57 -2.63 -11.49
C GLU A 190 -22.07 -2.77 -11.83
N LEU A 191 -21.46 -3.92 -11.48
CA LEU A 191 -20.09 -4.27 -11.87
C LEU A 191 -19.92 -4.12 -13.38
N SER A 192 -18.93 -3.33 -13.76
CA SER A 192 -18.57 -3.00 -15.13
C SER A 192 -17.39 -3.85 -15.61
N ALA A 193 -16.33 -3.90 -14.80
CA ALA A 193 -15.14 -4.70 -15.05
C ALA A 193 -14.38 -4.98 -13.74
N VAL A 194 -13.47 -5.95 -13.80
CA VAL A 194 -12.45 -6.20 -12.77
C VAL A 194 -11.08 -6.01 -13.38
N ILE A 195 -10.25 -5.15 -12.79
CA ILE A 195 -8.84 -4.99 -13.16
C ILE A 195 -7.99 -5.92 -12.28
N VAL A 196 -7.43 -6.93 -12.91
CA VAL A 196 -6.63 -7.99 -12.28
C VAL A 196 -5.16 -7.69 -12.51
N PHE A 197 -4.48 -7.27 -11.45
CA PHE A 197 -3.03 -7.00 -11.47
C PHE A 197 -2.22 -8.26 -11.16
N PRO A 198 -0.98 -8.39 -11.66
CA PRO A 198 -0.08 -9.48 -11.28
C PRO A 198 0.26 -9.43 -9.79
N PRO A 199 0.75 -10.54 -9.20
CA PRO A 199 1.38 -10.48 -7.88
C PRO A 199 2.55 -9.49 -7.91
N PHE A 200 2.91 -8.90 -6.77
CA PHE A 200 4.11 -8.06 -6.62
C PHE A 200 5.15 -8.74 -5.72
N THR A 201 6.44 -8.56 -6.00
CA THR A 201 7.52 -9.04 -5.13
C THR A 201 8.10 -7.90 -4.29
N PRO A 202 8.76 -8.21 -3.16
CA PRO A 202 9.56 -7.24 -2.43
C PRO A 202 10.59 -6.51 -3.30
N ASP A 203 11.32 -7.23 -4.16
CA ASP A 203 12.37 -6.66 -5.01
C ASP A 203 11.83 -5.60 -5.97
N GLU A 204 10.65 -5.83 -6.55
CA GLU A 204 10.00 -4.88 -7.44
C GLU A 204 9.56 -3.62 -6.70
N ILE A 205 8.95 -3.79 -5.52
CA ILE A 205 8.50 -2.68 -4.69
C ILE A 205 9.70 -1.82 -4.26
N ILE A 206 10.80 -2.46 -3.86
CA ILE A 206 12.07 -1.79 -3.56
C ILE A 206 12.57 -1.06 -4.80
N GLN A 207 12.64 -1.71 -5.96
CA GLN A 207 13.13 -1.11 -7.19
C GLN A 207 12.31 0.11 -7.59
N VAL A 208 10.98 0.04 -7.55
CA VAL A 208 10.08 1.17 -7.82
C VAL A 208 10.38 2.34 -6.87
N ALA A 209 10.49 2.07 -5.57
CA ALA A 209 10.75 3.10 -4.57
C ALA A 209 12.13 3.76 -4.73
N VAL A 210 13.18 2.97 -4.92
CA VAL A 210 14.58 3.44 -5.06
C VAL A 210 14.76 4.27 -6.33
N ASN A 211 14.09 3.90 -7.42
CA ASN A 211 14.12 4.68 -8.67
C ASN A 211 13.21 5.93 -8.63
N GLY A 212 12.58 6.23 -7.49
CA GLY A 212 11.68 7.37 -7.34
C GLY A 212 10.31 7.22 -8.03
N ALA A 213 10.07 6.09 -8.71
CA ALA A 213 8.81 5.77 -9.35
C ALA A 213 7.72 5.49 -8.31
N LYS A 214 6.47 5.38 -8.79
CA LYS A 214 5.29 5.08 -7.98
C LYS A 214 4.38 4.14 -8.74
N MET A 215 3.75 3.24 -7.99
CA MET A 215 2.60 2.47 -8.42
C MET A 215 1.31 3.15 -7.98
N PRO A 216 0.17 2.84 -8.62
CA PRO A 216 -1.13 3.32 -8.17
C PRO A 216 -1.37 2.97 -6.70
N MET A 217 -2.03 3.88 -5.99
CA MET A 217 -2.44 3.62 -4.61
C MET A 217 -3.33 2.38 -4.51
N GLY A 218 -3.00 1.48 -3.57
CA GLY A 218 -3.92 0.43 -3.19
C GLY A 218 -4.00 -0.78 -4.11
N ILE A 219 -3.00 -1.01 -4.96
CA ILE A 219 -2.82 -2.29 -5.65
C ILE A 219 -1.86 -3.21 -4.88
N THR A 220 -0.92 -2.67 -4.10
CA THR A 220 -0.06 -3.49 -3.24
C THR A 220 -0.73 -3.73 -1.88
N ARG A 221 -0.56 -4.93 -1.34
CA ARG A 221 -1.17 -5.32 -0.06
C ARG A 221 -0.17 -6.07 0.81
N HIS A 222 0.30 -5.42 1.87
CA HIS A 222 1.22 -6.02 2.83
C HIS A 222 0.47 -6.59 4.03
N LEU A 223 0.41 -7.91 4.12
CA LEU A 223 -0.06 -8.62 5.29
C LEU A 223 1.10 -8.69 6.30
N VAL A 224 1.03 -7.89 7.36
CA VAL A 224 2.08 -7.83 8.39
C VAL A 224 1.56 -8.44 9.68
N SER A 225 2.22 -9.47 10.17
CA SER A 225 1.98 -10.07 11.48
C SER A 225 2.76 -9.31 12.54
N GLY A 226 2.11 -8.94 13.64
CA GLY A 226 2.75 -8.18 14.72
C GLY A 226 2.84 -6.66 14.45
N ARG A 227 1.84 -6.08 13.77
CA ARG A 227 1.71 -4.62 13.65
C ARG A 227 1.64 -3.97 15.03
N ALA A 228 2.46 -2.95 15.26
CA ALA A 228 2.40 -2.12 16.46
C ALA A 228 1.27 -1.09 16.30
N LEU A 229 0.20 -1.27 17.06
CA LEU A 229 -0.97 -0.39 17.04
C LEU A 229 -1.12 0.31 18.41
N GLY A 230 -1.64 1.54 18.42
CA GLY A 230 -1.90 2.30 19.64
C GLY A 230 -0.62 2.68 20.40
N LEU A 231 0.44 3.06 19.68
CA LEU A 231 1.65 3.60 20.31
C LEU A 231 1.41 5.00 20.88
N ASP A 232 0.58 5.83 20.23
CA ASP A 232 0.17 7.15 20.70
C ASP A 232 1.35 8.06 21.09
N VAL A 233 2.36 8.13 20.21
CA VAL A 233 3.57 8.93 20.43
C VAL A 233 3.27 10.41 20.20
N PRO A 234 3.64 11.31 21.13
CA PRO A 234 3.43 12.75 20.97
C PRO A 234 4.12 13.28 19.71
N LEU A 235 3.43 14.11 18.92
CA LEU A 235 4.02 14.71 17.72
C LEU A 235 5.19 15.65 18.06
N ASP A 236 5.21 16.25 19.24
CA ASP A 236 6.34 17.05 19.73
C ASP A 236 7.64 16.24 19.77
N MET A 237 7.57 14.92 20.03
CA MET A 237 8.74 14.05 19.99
C MET A 237 9.27 13.86 18.56
N LEU A 238 8.39 13.85 17.55
CA LEU A 238 8.79 13.82 16.14
C LEU A 238 9.45 15.14 15.75
N GLY A 239 8.91 16.28 16.22
CA GLY A 239 9.43 17.62 15.94
C GLY A 239 10.64 18.04 16.77
N ALA A 240 10.97 17.32 17.85
CA ALA A 240 12.06 17.68 18.75
C ALA A 240 13.42 17.70 18.02
N THR A 241 14.25 18.70 18.34
CA THR A 241 15.56 18.91 17.71
C THR A 241 16.63 17.92 18.15
N GLN A 242 16.40 17.20 19.26
CA GLN A 242 17.28 16.17 19.80
C GLN A 242 17.70 15.12 18.76
N SER A 243 18.84 14.46 18.96
CA SER A 243 19.36 13.45 18.03
C SER A 243 18.45 12.23 17.93
N LEU A 244 18.53 11.51 16.81
CA LEU A 244 17.83 10.23 16.64
C LEU A 244 18.21 9.22 17.73
N GLU A 245 19.45 9.22 18.18
CA GLU A 245 19.92 8.35 19.25
C GLU A 245 19.16 8.61 20.56
N SER A 246 19.01 9.89 20.95
CA SER A 246 18.21 10.28 22.12
C SER A 246 16.73 9.96 21.95
N LYS A 247 16.14 10.15 20.75
CA LYS A 247 14.74 9.74 20.48
C LYS A 247 14.54 8.23 20.62
N ASN A 248 15.48 7.45 20.12
CA ASN A 248 15.44 6.00 20.19
C ASN A 248 15.72 5.45 21.60
N GLU A 249 16.55 6.12 22.40
CA GLU A 249 16.70 5.81 23.82
C GLU A 249 15.41 6.07 24.59
N TRP A 250 14.80 7.25 24.40
CA TRP A 250 13.49 7.57 24.98
C TRP A 250 12.44 6.52 24.60
N LEU A 251 12.38 6.12 23.32
CA LEU A 251 11.46 5.11 22.83
C LEU A 251 11.66 3.77 23.55
N ARG A 252 12.90 3.29 23.66
CA ARG A 252 13.24 2.04 24.35
C ARG A 252 12.78 2.08 25.80
N GLU A 253 12.97 3.19 26.50
CA GLU A 253 12.47 3.34 27.86
C GLU A 253 10.93 3.29 27.93
N GLN A 254 10.22 3.96 27.02
CA GLN A 254 8.76 3.95 27.00
C GLN A 254 8.19 2.55 26.72
N ILE A 255 8.76 1.83 25.75
CA ILE A 255 8.36 0.46 25.45
C ILE A 255 8.71 -0.48 26.62
N GLY A 256 9.90 -0.33 27.22
CA GLY A 256 10.30 -1.09 28.40
C GLY A 256 9.33 -0.90 29.58
N LYS A 257 8.91 0.34 29.85
CA LYS A 257 7.88 0.63 30.87
C LYS A 257 6.54 -0.02 30.55
N ARG A 258 6.10 -0.02 29.29
CA ARG A 258 4.86 -0.68 28.86
C ARG A 258 4.93 -2.20 29.00
N LEU A 259 6.08 -2.81 28.70
CA LEU A 259 6.32 -4.23 28.89
C LEU A 259 6.27 -4.61 30.38
N GLN A 260 6.99 -3.89 31.24
CA GLN A 260 7.02 -4.14 32.68
C GLN A 260 5.65 -3.96 33.35
N THR A 261 4.80 -3.09 32.81
CA THR A 261 3.44 -2.83 33.30
C THR A 261 2.35 -3.63 32.58
N ASN A 262 2.71 -4.63 31.76
CA ASN A 262 1.78 -5.48 30.99
C ASN A 262 0.77 -4.69 30.13
N LYS A 263 1.20 -3.55 29.58
CA LYS A 263 0.40 -2.69 28.67
C LYS A 263 0.54 -3.03 27.19
N ILE A 264 1.29 -4.09 26.84
CA ILE A 264 1.40 -4.60 25.47
C ILE A 264 0.68 -5.94 25.39
N ARG A 265 -0.24 -6.07 24.44
CA ARG A 265 -1.01 -7.29 24.20
C ARG A 265 -0.81 -7.76 22.78
N LEU A 266 -0.54 -9.05 22.62
CA LEU A 266 -0.52 -9.72 21.33
C LEU A 266 -1.85 -10.46 21.15
N TYR A 267 -2.57 -10.12 20.08
CA TYR A 267 -3.76 -10.84 19.64
C TYR A 267 -3.36 -11.75 18.48
N GLN A 268 -3.58 -13.05 18.63
CA GLN A 268 -3.26 -14.05 17.59
C GLN A 268 -4.41 -14.28 16.61
N GLU A 269 -5.62 -13.91 17.01
CA GLU A 269 -6.84 -14.00 16.21
C GLU A 269 -7.07 -12.69 15.44
N PRO A 270 -7.75 -12.72 14.28
CA PRO A 270 -8.20 -11.51 13.59
C PRO A 270 -9.05 -10.62 14.50
N VAL A 271 -8.77 -9.31 14.48
CA VAL A 271 -9.46 -8.31 15.29
C VAL A 271 -10.22 -7.35 14.38
N PHE A 272 -11.48 -7.07 14.71
CA PHE A 272 -12.23 -5.96 14.12
C PHE A 272 -11.94 -4.67 14.89
N ILE A 273 -11.53 -3.63 14.17
CA ILE A 273 -11.37 -2.28 14.71
C ILE A 273 -12.53 -1.46 14.18
N PHE A 274 -13.35 -0.92 15.09
CA PHE A 274 -14.40 0.03 14.76
C PHE A 274 -13.85 1.44 14.93
N ASP A 275 -14.23 2.36 14.03
CA ASP A 275 -13.83 3.78 14.03
C ASP A 275 -12.32 4.04 13.82
N GLU A 276 -11.72 3.41 12.79
CA GLU A 276 -10.37 3.73 12.29
C GLU A 276 -10.37 4.80 11.18
#